data_AF-A0A1M5N8V1-F1
#
_entry.id   AF-A0A1M5N8V1-F1
#
_cell.length_a   1.000
_cell.length_b   1.000
_cell.length_c   1.000
_cell.angle_alpha   90.00
_cell.angle_beta   90.00
_cell.angle_gamma   90.00
#
_symmetry.space_group_name_H-M   'P 1'
#
loop_
_entity.id
_entity.type
_entity.pdbx_description
1 polymer ?
#
loop_
_entity_poly.entity_id
_entity_poly.type
_entity_poly.pdbx_seq_one_letter_code
_entity_poly.pdbx_strand_id
1 'polypeptide(L)'
;MIQRISNPITELSPNATVQSKPKISPGEAQAKFASALKNAINNVNEVQAISDEKTEAMAKGDITDLHDVMIASQKSSIALEATVQVQSKAVEAYKEMMSMQV
;
A
#
# COMPACT_ATOMS: atom_id res chain seq x y z
N MET A 1 -8.76 60.08 42.77
CA MET A 1 -9.76 60.14 41.68
C MET A 1 -9.77 58.81 40.96
N ILE A 2 -10.96 58.32 40.67
CA ILE A 2 -11.32 57.01 40.13
C ILE A 2 -11.76 57.26 38.67
N GLN A 3 -11.42 56.39 37.71
CA GLN A 3 -12.23 55.96 36.55
C GLN A 3 -11.35 55.09 35.62
N ARG A 4 -11.52 53.76 35.59
CA ARG A 4 -12.52 52.96 34.85
C ARG A 4 -12.01 52.51 33.45
N ILE A 5 -11.67 51.22 33.38
CA ILE A 5 -11.92 50.22 32.31
C ILE A 5 -11.96 50.68 30.85
N SER A 6 -11.10 50.08 30.03
CA SER A 6 -11.51 49.49 28.74
C SER A 6 -10.51 48.40 28.32
N ASN A 7 -11.00 47.16 28.39
CA ASN A 7 -10.40 45.94 27.88
C ASN A 7 -10.77 45.85 26.39
N PRO A 8 -9.82 45.71 25.44
CA PRO A 8 -10.16 45.12 24.16
C PRO A 8 -9.92 43.61 24.26
N ILE A 9 -11.02 42.88 24.38
CA ILE A 9 -11.08 41.46 24.04
C ILE A 9 -10.81 41.38 22.54
N THR A 10 -9.71 40.77 22.12
CA THR A 10 -9.51 40.43 20.71
C THR A 10 -8.83 39.07 20.62
N GLU A 11 -9.70 38.10 20.33
CA GLU A 11 -9.47 36.93 19.50
C GLU A 11 -8.52 35.85 20.03
N LEU A 12 -9.17 34.84 20.60
CA LEU A 12 -8.73 33.44 20.54
C LEU A 12 -8.37 33.10 19.09
N SER A 13 -7.08 33.18 18.75
CA SER A 13 -6.55 32.52 17.58
C SER A 13 -6.72 31.01 17.77
N PRO A 14 -7.43 30.28 16.89
CA PRO A 14 -7.35 28.84 16.86
C PRO A 14 -5.99 28.49 16.26
N ASN A 15 -4.95 28.49 17.09
CA ASN A 15 -3.71 27.78 16.76
C ASN A 15 -4.01 26.28 16.88
N ALA A 16 -4.84 25.79 15.96
CA ALA A 16 -4.74 24.42 15.54
C ALA A 16 -3.33 24.30 14.97
N THR A 17 -2.43 23.74 15.75
CA THR A 17 -1.22 23.07 15.28
C THR A 17 -1.65 22.07 14.22
N VAL A 18 -1.76 22.56 12.97
CA VAL A 18 -1.71 21.72 11.78
C VAL A 18 -0.29 21.18 11.78
N GLN A 19 -0.14 20.00 12.38
CA GLN A 19 1.04 19.17 12.19
C GLN A 19 1.24 19.04 10.69
N SER A 20 2.20 19.79 10.17
CA SER A 20 2.66 19.70 8.81
C SER A 20 3.20 18.28 8.62
N LYS A 21 2.37 17.41 8.03
CA LYS A 21 2.85 16.17 7.42
C LYS A 21 4.03 16.55 6.52
N PRO A 22 5.20 15.90 6.64
CA PRO A 22 6.36 16.28 5.86
C PRO A 22 5.99 16.19 4.38
N LYS A 23 6.05 17.33 3.68
CA LYS A 23 5.96 17.37 2.22
C LYS A 23 7.23 16.71 1.69
N ILE A 24 7.15 15.41 1.45
CA ILE A 24 8.21 14.64 0.80
C ILE A 24 8.40 15.26 -0.59
N SER A 25 9.60 15.77 -0.86
CA SER A 25 9.98 16.29 -2.17
C SER A 25 9.90 15.15 -3.21
N PRO A 26 9.51 15.42 -4.47
CA PRO A 26 9.50 14.41 -5.53
C PRO A 26 10.82 13.63 -5.66
N GLY A 27 11.97 14.29 -5.44
CA GLY A 27 13.28 13.64 -5.45
C GLY A 27 13.54 12.71 -4.25
N GLU A 28 12.98 13.04 -3.09
CA GLU A 28 13.09 12.23 -1.88
C GLU A 28 12.14 11.02 -1.93
N ALA A 29 10.97 11.19 -2.56
CA ALA A 29 10.07 10.10 -2.89
C ALA A 29 10.70 9.12 -3.90
N GLN A 30 11.39 9.63 -4.93
CA GLN A 30 12.11 8.82 -5.91
C GLN A 30 13.24 8.01 -5.27
N ALA A 31 14.03 8.60 -4.36
CA ALA A 31 15.08 7.89 -3.64
C ALA A 31 14.53 6.78 -2.72
N LYS A 32 13.42 7.05 -2.02
CA LYS A 32 12.73 6.04 -1.19
C LYS A 32 12.14 4.92 -2.05
N PHE A 33 11.56 5.24 -3.19
CA PHE A 33 11.06 4.25 -4.15
C PHE A 33 12.18 3.37 -4.72
N ALA A 34 13.30 3.98 -5.14
CA ALA A 34 14.46 3.24 -5.64
C ALA A 34 15.04 2.29 -4.59
N SER A 35 15.11 2.73 -3.33
CA SER A 35 15.54 1.89 -2.21
C SER A 35 14.56 0.74 -1.94
N ALA A 36 13.25 1.02 -1.93
CA ALA A 36 12.21 0.01 -1.77
C ALA A 36 12.23 -1.03 -2.91
N LEU A 37 12.44 -0.57 -4.16
CA LEU A 37 12.55 -1.44 -5.32
C LEU A 37 13.80 -2.34 -5.23
N LYS A 38 14.95 -1.79 -4.83
CA LYS A 38 16.17 -2.58 -4.62
C LYS A 38 15.98 -3.64 -3.54
N ASN A 39 15.31 -3.28 -2.44
CA ASN A 39 14.98 -4.23 -1.37
C ASN A 39 13.99 -5.29 -1.83
N ALA A 40 13.00 -4.94 -2.65
CA ALA A 40 12.06 -5.89 -3.23
C ALA A 40 12.77 -6.89 -4.15
N ILE A 41 13.70 -6.43 -5.00
CA ILE A 41 14.49 -7.31 -5.88
C ILE A 41 15.37 -8.27 -5.05
N ASN A 42 16.00 -7.79 -3.99
CA ASN A 42 16.78 -8.64 -3.09
C ASN A 42 15.87 -9.66 -2.36
N ASN A 43 14.69 -9.23 -1.91
CA ASN A 43 13.72 -10.11 -1.26
C ASN A 43 13.21 -11.20 -2.23
N VAL A 44 12.97 -10.87 -3.49
CA VAL A 44 12.59 -11.85 -4.52
C VAL A 44 13.68 -12.90 -4.70
N ASN A 45 14.96 -12.53 -4.74
CA ASN A 45 16.06 -13.51 -4.80
C ASN A 45 16.09 -14.43 -3.57
N GLU A 46 15.83 -13.89 -2.38
CA GLU A 46 15.79 -14.67 -1.13
C GLU A 46 14.58 -15.61 -1.10
N VAL A 47 13.41 -15.14 -1.52
CA VAL A 47 12.19 -15.93 -1.66
C VAL A 47 12.34 -17.01 -2.74
N GLN A 48 13.06 -16.73 -3.83
CA GLN A 48 13.36 -17.70 -4.88
C GLN A 48 14.21 -18.86 -4.33
N ALA A 49 15.27 -18.57 -3.56
CA ALA A 49 16.10 -19.59 -2.93
C ALA A 49 15.30 -20.48 -1.95
N ILE A 50 14.43 -19.86 -1.16
CA ILE A 50 13.52 -20.59 -0.24
C ILE A 50 12.50 -21.41 -1.02
N SER A 51 12.00 -20.89 -2.15
CA SER A 51 11.08 -21.61 -3.03
C SER A 51 11.74 -22.83 -3.63
N ASP A 52 12.99 -22.73 -4.09
CA ASP A 52 13.73 -23.85 -4.69
C ASP A 52 13.95 -24.97 -3.65
N GLU A 53 14.31 -24.61 -2.40
CA GLU A 53 14.42 -25.55 -1.28
C GLU A 53 13.08 -26.24 -0.96
N LYS A 54 11.98 -25.47 -0.97
CA LYS A 54 10.64 -26.00 -0.73
C LYS A 54 10.12 -26.85 -1.89
N THR A 55 10.47 -26.51 -3.13
CA THR A 55 10.14 -27.30 -4.32
C THR A 55 10.89 -28.63 -4.31
N GLU A 56 12.15 -28.65 -3.88
CA GLU A 56 12.91 -29.89 -3.65
C GLU A 56 12.28 -30.75 -2.54
N ALA A 57 11.78 -30.12 -1.47
CA ALA A 57 11.03 -30.80 -0.42
C ALA A 57 9.67 -31.34 -0.89
N MET A 58 8.95 -30.60 -1.77
CA MET A 58 7.68 -31.03 -2.35
C MET A 58 7.84 -32.17 -3.37
N ALA A 59 8.94 -32.18 -4.14
CA ALA A 59 9.26 -33.26 -5.08
C ALA A 59 9.47 -34.63 -4.37
N LYS A 60 9.63 -34.63 -3.03
CA LYS A 60 9.67 -35.84 -2.20
C LYS A 60 8.30 -36.48 -1.94
N GLY A 61 7.21 -35.90 -2.46
CA GLY A 61 6.00 -36.67 -2.79
C GLY A 61 4.94 -36.80 -1.70
N ASP A 62 4.61 -35.73 -0.97
CA ASP A 62 3.40 -35.69 -0.15
C ASP A 62 2.22 -35.16 -0.98
N ILE A 63 1.45 -36.09 -1.55
CA ILE A 63 0.17 -35.78 -2.19
C ILE A 63 -0.90 -36.55 -1.42
N THR A 64 -1.51 -35.89 -0.45
CA THR A 64 -2.69 -36.37 0.26
C THR A 64 -3.87 -35.51 -0.15
N ASP A 65 -4.98 -36.17 -0.46
CA ASP A 65 -6.32 -35.60 -0.67
C ASP A 65 -6.63 -34.87 -1.99
N LEU A 66 -7.24 -35.63 -2.91
CA LEU A 66 -8.00 -35.15 -4.07
C LEU A 66 -9.02 -34.04 -3.71
N HIS A 67 -9.51 -34.03 -2.47
CA HIS A 67 -10.39 -32.98 -1.93
C HIS A 67 -9.69 -31.61 -1.93
N ASP A 68 -8.41 -31.54 -1.57
CA ASP A 68 -7.67 -30.28 -1.51
C ASP A 68 -7.40 -29.70 -2.90
N VAL A 69 -7.24 -30.54 -3.92
CA VAL A 69 -7.13 -30.10 -5.33
C VAL A 69 -8.44 -29.44 -5.79
N MET A 70 -9.60 -30.01 -5.42
CA MET A 70 -10.90 -29.45 -5.77
C MET A 70 -11.16 -28.12 -5.06
N ILE A 71 -10.82 -28.03 -3.77
CA ILE A 71 -10.91 -26.80 -2.99
C ILE A 71 -9.95 -25.73 -3.53
N ALA A 72 -8.71 -26.10 -3.84
CA ALA A 72 -7.73 -25.19 -4.43
C ALA A 72 -8.17 -24.68 -5.80
N SER A 73 -8.78 -25.53 -6.62
CA SER A 73 -9.35 -25.14 -7.92
C SER A 73 -10.46 -24.10 -7.74
N GLN A 74 -11.41 -24.33 -6.84
CA GLN A 74 -12.51 -23.38 -6.59
C GLN A 74 -11.99 -22.05 -6.02
N LYS A 75 -11.04 -22.11 -5.09
CA LYS A 75 -10.40 -20.91 -4.52
C LYS A 75 -9.65 -20.11 -5.58
N SER A 76 -8.98 -20.79 -6.51
CA SER A 76 -8.26 -20.16 -7.63
C SER A 76 -9.20 -19.47 -8.61
N SER A 77 -10.35 -20.08 -8.94
CA SER A 77 -11.36 -19.44 -9.77
C SER A 77 -11.88 -18.13 -9.16
N ILE A 78 -12.23 -18.14 -7.86
CA ILE A 78 -12.69 -16.94 -7.15
C ILE A 78 -11.60 -15.86 -7.09
N ALA A 79 -10.35 -16.26 -6.82
CA ALA A 79 -9.23 -15.32 -6.76
C ALA A 79 -8.94 -14.68 -8.13
N LEU A 80 -9.08 -15.43 -9.23
CA LEU A 80 -8.93 -14.90 -10.58
C LEU A 80 -10.01 -13.86 -10.89
N GLU A 81 -11.27 -14.14 -10.57
CA GLU A 81 -12.37 -13.18 -10.73
C GLU A 81 -12.15 -11.91 -9.93
N ALA A 82 -11.72 -12.03 -8.67
CA ALA A 82 -11.37 -10.88 -7.83
C ALA A 82 -10.22 -10.06 -8.43
N THR A 83 -9.22 -10.72 -9.03
CA THR A 83 -8.08 -10.07 -9.68
C THR A 83 -8.51 -9.23 -10.88
N VAL A 84 -9.43 -9.74 -11.70
CA VAL A 84 -9.99 -8.99 -12.84
C VAL A 84 -10.73 -7.73 -12.35
N GLN A 85 -11.50 -7.84 -11.26
CA GLN A 85 -12.18 -6.68 -10.68
C GLN A 85 -11.19 -5.65 -10.13
N VAL A 86 -10.13 -6.07 -9.44
CA VAL A 86 -9.09 -5.17 -8.92
C VAL A 86 -8.33 -4.49 -10.07
N GLN A 87 -7.97 -5.23 -11.13
CA GLN A 87 -7.35 -4.65 -12.32
C GLN A 87 -8.25 -3.58 -12.94
N SER A 88 -9.53 -3.88 -13.10
CA SER A 88 -10.50 -2.96 -13.68
C SER A 88 -10.62 -1.67 -12.86
N LYS A 89 -10.71 -1.79 -11.52
CA LYS A 89 -10.75 -0.65 -10.61
C LYS A 89 -9.44 0.15 -10.58
N ALA A 90 -8.29 -0.50 -10.72
CA ALA A 90 -7.01 0.19 -10.82
C ALA A 90 -6.89 1.00 -12.12
N VAL A 91 -7.38 0.48 -13.25
CA VAL A 91 -7.44 1.20 -14.53
C VAL A 91 -8.39 2.40 -14.44
N GLU A 92 -9.56 2.22 -13.81
CA GLU A 92 -10.50 3.33 -13.54
C GLU A 92 -9.85 4.42 -12.68
N ALA A 93 -9.20 4.04 -11.57
CA ALA A 93 -8.53 4.98 -10.69
C ALA A 93 -7.38 5.74 -11.38
N TYR A 94 -6.63 5.08 -12.26
CA TYR A 94 -5.60 5.73 -13.08
C TYR A 94 -6.21 6.76 -14.04
N LYS A 95 -7.30 6.40 -14.72
CA LYS A 95 -8.02 7.32 -15.62
C LYS A 95 -8.57 8.53 -14.87
N GLU A 96 -9.17 8.31 -13.70
CA GLU A 96 -9.72 9.38 -12.86
C GLU A 96 -8.64 10.37 -12.42
N MET A 97 -7.48 9.88 -11.95
CA MET A 97 -6.35 10.73 -11.57
C MET A 97 -5.84 11.57 -12.74
N MET A 98 -5.82 11.00 -13.96
CA MET A 98 -5.39 11.70 -15.17
C MET A 98 -6.41 12.77 -15.61
N SER A 99 -7.71 12.51 -15.45
CA SER A 99 -8.78 13.49 -15.69
C SER A 99 -8.79 14.65 -14.68
N MET A 100 -8.30 14.47 -13.46
CA MET A 100 -8.18 15.56 -12.48
C MET A 100 -7.02 16.54 -12.77
N GLN A 101 -6.10 16.19 -13.69
CA GLN A 101 -4.88 16.99 -13.97
C GLN A 101 -4.94 17.80 -15.28
N VAL A 102 -6.03 17.70 -16.05
CA VAL A 102 -6.25 18.52 -17.27
C VAL A 102 -7.12 19.73 -17.01
#